data_AF-A0AA39V9X9-F1
#
_entry.id   AF-A0AA39V9X9-F1
#
_cell.length_a   1.000
_cell.length_b   1.000
_cell.length_c   1.000
_cell.angle_alpha   90.00
_cell.angle_beta   90.00
_cell.angle_gamma   90.00
#
_symmetry.space_group_name_H-M   'P 1'
#
loop_
_entity.id
_entity.type
_entity.pdbx_description
1 polymer ?
#
loop_
_entity_poly.entity_id
_entity_poly.type
_entity_poly.pdbx_seq_one_letter_code
_entity_poly.pdbx_strand_id
1 'polypeptide(L)'
;MLYRALIKTHHMTSRKKLSMIRSLTKKHGCIVYIKSGLRPPAVLVAEKDWGWKEERRELRKMEELEDGEDGEERTAQTGETVLREWVRDVKRLRYKQFQLLKLELVDDRRDLEGKKKDVLRLELVEDRGNLEGNKGEVREFESLKELAAALQKCGVLEWWRRHMFGVYDSGGLKDKEVNLGDMD
;
A
#
# COMPACT_ATOMS: atom_id res chain seq x y z
N MET A 1 -2.29 -9.25 -9.05
CA MET A 1 -3.09 -8.12 -8.57
C MET A 1 -2.27 -7.42 -7.50
N LEU A 2 -2.08 -6.12 -7.62
CA LEU A 2 -1.28 -5.34 -6.68
C LEU A 2 -2.20 -4.47 -5.82
N TYR A 3 -2.12 -4.63 -4.50
CA TYR A 3 -2.84 -3.80 -3.54
C TYR A 3 -1.88 -2.88 -2.82
N ARG A 4 -2.30 -1.65 -2.54
CA ARG A 4 -1.47 -0.63 -1.90
C ARG A 4 -2.22 0.11 -0.80
N ALA A 5 -1.53 0.39 0.30
CA ALA A 5 -2.01 1.17 1.43
C ALA A 5 -1.05 2.31 1.77
N LEU A 6 -1.61 3.46 2.15
CA LEU A 6 -0.89 4.62 2.69
C LEU A 6 -1.42 4.95 4.07
N ILE A 7 -0.52 4.94 5.05
CA ILE A 7 -0.81 5.30 6.43
C ILE A 7 0.06 6.50 6.83
N LYS A 8 -0.58 7.46 7.48
CA LYS A 8 0.07 8.59 8.14
C LYS A 8 -0.10 8.46 9.65
N THR A 9 0.96 8.77 10.38
CA THR A 9 0.98 8.83 11.84
C THR A 9 1.78 10.06 12.29
N HIS A 10 1.70 10.41 13.58
CA HIS A 10 2.43 11.57 14.10
C HIS A 10 3.95 11.38 14.02
N HIS A 11 4.54 10.45 14.78
CA HIS A 11 5.98 10.09 14.68
C HIS A 11 6.18 8.59 14.92
N MET A 12 7.33 8.07 14.48
CA MET A 12 7.68 6.66 14.58
C MET A 12 9.12 6.52 15.06
N THR A 13 9.32 6.56 16.39
CA THR A 13 10.64 6.36 17.02
C THR A 13 10.75 5.06 17.79
N SER A 14 9.63 4.39 18.05
CA SER A 14 9.62 3.19 18.87
C SER A 14 10.23 2.00 18.12
N ARG A 15 11.44 1.59 18.51
CA ARG A 15 12.12 0.40 17.98
C ARG A 15 11.30 -0.88 18.17
N LYS A 16 10.57 -0.99 19.29
CA LYS A 16 9.64 -2.11 19.54
C LYS A 16 8.54 -2.15 18.50
N LYS A 17 7.96 -0.99 18.16
CA LYS A 17 6.92 -0.88 17.14
C LYS A 17 7.45 -1.15 15.73
N LEU A 18 8.64 -0.67 15.40
CA LEU A 18 9.32 -1.02 14.14
C LEU A 18 9.59 -2.53 14.02
N SER A 19 10.02 -3.17 15.11
CA SER A 19 10.19 -4.63 15.16
C SER A 19 8.86 -5.38 14.93
N MET A 20 7.77 -4.90 15.54
CA MET A 20 6.43 -5.46 15.29
C MET A 20 5.98 -5.25 13.85
N ILE A 21 6.23 -4.07 13.24
CA ILE A 21 5.94 -3.85 11.81
C ILE A 21 6.71 -4.83 10.94
N ARG A 22 8.01 -5.05 11.19
CA ARG A 22 8.80 -6.04 10.44
C ARG A 22 8.19 -7.44 10.55
N SER A 23 7.79 -7.86 11.75
CA SER A 23 7.14 -9.14 11.98
C SER A 23 5.79 -9.26 11.24
N LEU A 24 4.93 -8.25 11.34
CA LEU A 24 3.63 -8.21 10.65
C LEU A 24 3.79 -8.19 9.12
N THR A 25 4.79 -7.46 8.63
CA THR A 25 5.09 -7.37 7.19
C THR A 25 5.52 -8.72 6.65
N LYS A 26 6.39 -9.44 7.38
CA LYS A 26 6.78 -10.81 7.06
C LYS A 26 5.60 -11.79 7.13
N LYS A 27 4.79 -11.71 8.19
CA LYS A 27 3.59 -12.55 8.38
C LYS A 27 2.61 -12.41 7.22
N HIS A 28 2.33 -11.18 6.80
CA HIS A 28 1.36 -10.87 5.75
C HIS A 28 1.97 -10.86 4.34
N GLY A 29 3.29 -11.03 4.22
CA GLY A 29 4.00 -11.03 2.94
C GLY A 29 3.87 -9.72 2.15
N CYS A 30 3.83 -8.59 2.86
CA CYS A 30 3.78 -7.25 2.29
C CYS A 30 5.20 -6.71 2.05
N ILE A 31 5.35 -5.71 1.19
CA ILE A 31 6.54 -4.86 1.11
C ILE A 31 6.17 -3.52 1.74
N VAL A 32 7.00 -2.97 2.63
CA VAL A 32 6.69 -1.74 3.35
C VAL A 32 7.84 -0.75 3.29
N TYR A 33 7.56 0.47 2.85
CA TYR A 33 8.47 1.61 2.98
C TYR A 33 7.97 2.46 4.15
N ILE A 34 8.88 2.83 5.05
CA ILE A 34 8.54 3.59 6.25
C ILE A 34 9.51 4.74 6.48
N LYS A 35 8.98 5.95 6.67
CA LYS A 35 9.74 7.05 7.28
C LYS A 35 9.61 6.98 8.80
N SER A 36 10.72 6.68 9.47
CA SER A 36 10.82 6.69 10.93
C SER A 36 11.49 7.98 11.42
N GLY A 37 11.50 8.23 12.72
CA GLY A 37 12.16 9.40 13.31
C GLY A 37 11.25 10.30 14.16
N LEU A 38 11.87 11.32 14.74
CA LEU A 38 11.27 12.24 15.72
C LEU A 38 10.38 13.31 15.08
N ARG A 39 10.66 13.70 13.83
CA ARG A 39 9.93 14.76 13.14
C ARG A 39 8.72 14.19 12.36
N PRO A 40 7.49 14.65 12.68
CA PRO A 40 6.29 14.28 11.95
C PRO A 40 6.27 14.71 10.49
N PRO A 41 5.45 14.07 9.64
CA PRO A 41 4.71 12.84 9.88
C PRO A 41 5.56 11.58 9.68
N ALA A 42 5.26 10.52 10.45
CA ALA A 42 5.71 9.19 10.08
C ALA A 42 4.75 8.57 9.04
N VAL A 43 5.33 8.05 7.96
CA VAL A 43 4.61 7.62 6.76
C VAL A 43 4.91 6.15 6.53
N LEU A 44 3.88 5.35 6.25
CA LEU A 44 4.01 3.96 5.85
C LEU A 44 3.32 3.77 4.50
N VAL A 45 4.05 3.24 3.53
CA VAL A 45 3.52 2.78 2.25
C VAL A 45 3.67 1.26 2.24
N ALA A 46 2.57 0.54 2.09
CA ALA A 46 2.57 -0.92 2.08
C ALA A 46 1.97 -1.44 0.78
N GLU A 47 2.60 -2.46 0.21
CA GLU A 47 2.12 -3.15 -0.98
C GLU A 47 1.99 -4.65 -0.76
N LYS A 48 0.95 -5.22 -1.37
CA LYS A 48 0.74 -6.66 -1.45
C LYS A 48 0.51 -7.06 -2.90
N ASP A 49 1.50 -7.70 -3.49
CA ASP A 49 1.28 -8.46 -4.73
C ASP A 49 0.65 -9.81 -4.39
N TRP A 50 -0.46 -10.09 -5.06
CA TRP A 50 -1.28 -11.28 -4.92
C TRP A 50 -1.55 -11.81 -6.34
N GLY A 51 -0.89 -12.90 -6.71
CA GLY A 51 -0.95 -13.39 -8.09
C GLY A 51 -2.39 -13.71 -8.51
N TRP A 52 -2.75 -13.42 -9.76
CA TRP A 52 -4.13 -13.66 -10.23
C TRP A 52 -4.56 -15.14 -10.11
N LYS A 53 -3.60 -16.07 -10.26
CA LYS A 53 -3.83 -17.51 -10.09
C LYS A 53 -4.14 -17.86 -8.64
N GLU A 54 -3.49 -17.19 -7.69
CA GLU A 54 -3.74 -17.35 -6.25
C GLU A 54 -5.13 -16.81 -5.94
N GLU A 55 -5.45 -15.61 -6.41
CA GLU A 55 -6.77 -14.99 -6.22
C GLU A 55 -7.91 -15.88 -6.72
N ARG A 56 -7.81 -16.37 -7.98
CA ARG A 56 -8.83 -17.25 -8.55
C ARG A 56 -8.95 -18.58 -7.82
N ARG A 57 -7.85 -19.11 -7.27
CA ARG A 57 -7.89 -20.35 -6.49
C ARG A 57 -8.68 -20.13 -5.22
N GLU A 58 -8.43 -19.04 -4.50
CA GLU A 58 -9.14 -18.74 -3.26
C GLU A 58 -10.63 -18.42 -3.50
N LEU A 59 -10.95 -17.72 -4.60
CA LEU A 59 -12.34 -17.50 -5.00
C LEU A 59 -13.07 -18.80 -5.38
N ARG A 60 -12.43 -19.73 -6.11
CA ARG A 60 -13.04 -21.04 -6.43
C ARG A 60 -13.32 -21.89 -5.20
N LYS A 61 -12.40 -21.90 -4.22
CA LYS A 61 -12.63 -22.60 -2.96
C LYS A 61 -13.86 -22.07 -2.22
N MET A 62 -14.18 -20.79 -2.37
CA MET A 62 -15.37 -20.18 -1.78
C MET A 62 -16.65 -20.64 -2.50
N GLU A 63 -16.66 -20.64 -3.84
CA GLU A 63 -17.79 -21.12 -4.65
C GLU A 63 -18.11 -22.60 -4.39
N GLU A 64 -17.10 -23.47 -4.24
CA GLU A 64 -17.29 -24.90 -3.97
C GLU A 64 -17.82 -25.22 -2.56
N LEU A 65 -17.78 -24.24 -1.63
CA LEU A 65 -18.21 -24.40 -0.24
C LEU A 65 -19.59 -23.80 0.04
N GLU A 66 -20.12 -22.93 -0.83
CA GLU A 66 -21.48 -22.37 -0.68
C GLU A 66 -22.59 -23.43 -0.85
N ASP A 67 -22.29 -24.58 -1.45
CA ASP A 67 -23.19 -25.73 -1.57
C ASP A 67 -23.19 -26.66 -0.32
N GLY A 68 -22.45 -26.32 0.74
CA GLY A 68 -22.35 -27.09 1.98
C GLY A 68 -23.03 -26.42 3.18
N GLU A 69 -24.10 -27.03 3.69
CA GLU A 69 -24.77 -26.66 4.95
C GLU A 69 -23.85 -26.91 6.17
N ASP A 70 -22.96 -25.97 6.51
CA ASP A 70 -22.44 -25.79 7.88
C ASP A 70 -21.79 -24.40 8.01
N GLY A 71 -22.44 -23.53 8.79
CA GLY A 71 -22.22 -22.08 8.85
C GLY A 71 -20.97 -21.61 9.59
N GLU A 72 -19.78 -21.88 9.04
CA GLU A 72 -18.56 -21.14 9.38
C GLU A 72 -18.18 -20.20 8.23
N GLU A 73 -18.45 -18.90 8.40
CA GLU A 73 -18.18 -17.84 7.42
C GLU A 73 -16.67 -17.70 7.17
N ARG A 74 -16.13 -18.52 6.26
CA ARG A 74 -14.72 -18.46 5.84
C ARG A 74 -14.55 -17.35 4.83
N THR A 75 -13.98 -16.24 5.26
CA THR A 75 -13.60 -15.14 4.34
C THR A 75 -12.46 -15.58 3.42
N ALA A 76 -12.63 -15.40 2.10
CA ALA A 76 -11.59 -15.69 1.12
C ALA A 76 -10.33 -14.85 1.39
N GLN A 77 -9.17 -15.50 1.36
CA GLN A 77 -7.90 -14.81 1.48
C GLN A 77 -7.55 -14.20 0.13
N THR A 78 -7.63 -12.88 0.03
CA THR A 78 -7.28 -12.10 -1.16
C THR A 78 -6.14 -11.16 -0.83
N GLY A 79 -5.52 -10.56 -1.84
CA GLY A 79 -4.49 -9.55 -1.60
C GLY A 79 -5.05 -8.35 -0.82
N GLU A 80 -6.32 -8.01 -1.05
CA GLU A 80 -7.03 -6.96 -0.32
C GLU A 80 -7.22 -7.34 1.14
N THR A 81 -7.77 -8.53 1.42
CA THR A 81 -8.07 -8.93 2.80
C THR A 81 -6.79 -9.05 3.61
N VAL A 82 -5.73 -9.64 3.05
CA VAL A 82 -4.41 -9.69 3.68
C VAL A 82 -3.86 -8.30 3.99
N LEU A 83 -3.93 -7.36 3.04
CA LEU A 83 -3.44 -6.00 3.28
C LEU A 83 -4.31 -5.26 4.33
N ARG A 84 -5.62 -5.46 4.34
CA ARG A 84 -6.53 -4.92 5.37
C ARG A 84 -6.22 -5.48 6.76
N GLU A 85 -5.91 -6.76 6.85
CA GLU A 85 -5.49 -7.38 8.11
C GLU A 85 -4.16 -6.81 8.62
N TRP A 86 -3.20 -6.61 7.72
CA TRP A 86 -1.95 -5.92 8.06
C TRP A 86 -2.23 -4.50 8.58
N VAL A 87 -3.07 -3.71 7.90
CA VAL A 87 -3.46 -2.36 8.35
C VAL A 87 -4.13 -2.40 9.73
N ARG A 88 -5.02 -3.37 9.97
CA ARG A 88 -5.70 -3.60 11.25
C ARG A 88 -4.68 -3.87 12.36
N ASP A 89 -3.70 -4.74 12.11
CA ASP A 89 -2.66 -5.09 13.08
C ASP A 89 -1.72 -3.92 13.36
N VAL A 90 -1.35 -3.13 12.34
CA VAL A 90 -0.56 -1.90 12.51
C VAL A 90 -1.32 -0.86 13.33
N LYS A 91 -2.64 -0.71 13.09
CA LYS A 91 -3.49 0.20 13.88
C LYS A 91 -3.52 -0.17 15.37
N ARG A 92 -3.47 -1.47 15.70
CA ARG A 92 -3.42 -1.97 17.09
C ARG A 92 -2.13 -1.58 17.82
N LEU A 93 -1.08 -1.17 17.13
CA LEU A 93 0.14 -0.62 17.74
C LEU A 93 -0.08 0.79 18.35
N ARG A 94 -1.32 1.31 18.32
CA ARG A 94 -1.79 2.56 18.96
C ARG A 94 -0.86 3.74 18.69
N TYR A 95 -0.67 4.07 17.42
CA TYR A 95 0.01 5.29 17.03
C TYR A 95 -0.86 6.52 17.30
N LYS A 96 -0.22 7.62 17.71
CA LYS A 96 -0.89 8.91 17.78
C LYS A 96 -1.23 9.37 16.36
N GLN A 97 -2.45 9.88 16.19
CA GLN A 97 -2.96 10.36 14.90
C GLN A 97 -2.83 9.33 13.78
N PHE A 98 -3.16 8.07 14.07
CA PHE A 98 -3.22 7.04 13.03
C PHE A 98 -4.30 7.40 12.00
N GLN A 99 -3.90 7.55 10.74
CA GLN A 99 -4.77 7.84 9.61
C GLN A 99 -4.43 6.89 8.47
N LEU A 100 -5.41 6.07 8.06
CA LEU A 100 -5.34 5.36 6.77
C LEU A 100 -5.80 6.36 5.71
N LEU A 101 -4.86 6.86 4.90
CA LEU A 101 -5.16 7.87 3.87
C LEU A 101 -5.70 7.23 2.60
N LYS A 102 -5.18 6.05 2.24
CA LYS A 102 -5.61 5.33 1.04
C LYS A 102 -5.40 3.83 1.19
N LEU A 103 -6.31 3.06 0.59
CA LEU A 103 -6.19 1.63 0.34
C LEU A 103 -6.84 1.37 -1.02
N GLU A 104 -6.13 0.76 -1.95
CA GLU A 104 -6.65 0.49 -3.30
C GLU A 104 -5.99 -0.70 -4.01
N LEU A 105 -6.69 -1.21 -5.01
CA LEU A 105 -6.16 -2.10 -6.04
C LEU A 105 -5.49 -1.23 -7.11
N VAL A 106 -4.17 -1.34 -7.23
CA VAL A 106 -3.32 -0.55 -8.14
C VAL A 106 -3.27 -1.18 -9.53
N ASP A 107 -3.25 -2.52 -9.57
CA ASP A 107 -3.06 -3.25 -10.81
C ASP A 107 -3.84 -4.56 -10.78
N ASP A 108 -4.71 -4.73 -11.76
CA ASP A 108 -5.46 -5.95 -12.04
C ASP A 108 -5.03 -6.44 -13.41
N ARG A 109 -3.83 -7.04 -13.52
CA ARG A 109 -3.25 -7.61 -14.74
C ARG A 109 -4.09 -8.75 -15.34
N ARG A 110 -5.33 -8.44 -15.71
CA ARG A 110 -6.17 -9.14 -16.68
C ARG A 110 -5.82 -8.62 -18.08
N ASP A 111 -4.56 -8.67 -18.41
CA ASP A 111 -4.02 -8.75 -19.75
C ASP A 111 -3.65 -10.22 -20.00
N LEU A 112 -4.65 -11.09 -19.92
CA LEU A 112 -4.62 -12.39 -20.60
C LEU A 112 -5.48 -12.23 -21.86
N GLU A 113 -4.80 -12.18 -23.01
CA GLU A 113 -5.35 -12.39 -24.35
C GLU A 113 -6.72 -11.74 -24.68
N GLY A 114 -6.65 -10.61 -25.37
CA GLY A 114 -7.50 -10.42 -26.55
C GLY A 114 -8.93 -9.92 -26.37
N LYS A 115 -9.40 -9.52 -25.18
CA LYS A 115 -10.67 -8.76 -25.07
C LYS A 115 -10.56 -7.59 -24.11
N LYS A 116 -10.26 -6.41 -24.68
CA LYS A 116 -10.74 -5.12 -24.15
C LYS A 116 -12.26 -5.22 -24.02
N LYS A 117 -12.76 -5.59 -22.85
CA LYS A 117 -14.17 -5.44 -22.50
C LYS A 117 -14.25 -4.39 -21.41
N ASP A 118 -14.79 -3.25 -21.81
CA ASP A 118 -15.46 -2.22 -21.01
C ASP A 118 -15.36 -2.37 -19.48
N VAL A 119 -14.16 -2.12 -18.96
CA VAL A 119 -13.98 -1.73 -17.58
C VAL A 119 -13.35 -0.36 -17.65
N LEU A 120 -14.15 0.63 -17.21
CA LEU A 120 -13.82 2.04 -17.03
C LEU A 120 -12.38 2.39 -17.34
N ARG A 121 -12.21 3.11 -18.45
CA ARG A 121 -11.01 3.82 -18.87
C ARG A 121 -10.60 4.83 -17.78
N LEU A 122 -10.10 4.33 -16.65
CA LEU A 122 -9.13 5.07 -15.85
C LEU A 122 -7.92 5.18 -16.74
N GLU A 123 -7.55 6.42 -17.05
CA GLU A 123 -6.45 6.74 -17.96
C GLU A 123 -5.24 5.87 -17.61
N LEU A 124 -4.68 5.21 -18.62
CA LEU A 124 -3.38 4.55 -18.53
C LEU A 124 -2.35 5.64 -18.22
N VAL A 125 -2.18 5.96 -16.94
CA VAL A 125 -1.00 6.66 -16.47
C VAL A 125 0.14 5.66 -16.57
N GLU A 126 1.21 6.02 -17.27
CA GLU A 126 2.42 5.19 -17.44
C GLU A 126 3.05 4.78 -16.10
N ASP A 127 2.65 5.44 -15.01
CA ASP A 127 3.17 5.28 -13.67
C ASP A 127 2.42 4.20 -12.87
N ARG A 128 2.60 2.92 -13.26
CA ARG A 128 2.24 1.75 -12.44
C ARG A 128 3.45 1.21 -11.67
N GLY A 129 4.22 2.11 -11.09
CA GLY A 129 5.33 1.75 -10.23
C GLY A 129 4.93 0.83 -9.08
N ASN A 130 5.88 0.03 -8.58
CA ASN A 130 5.72 -0.83 -7.41
C ASN A 130 6.93 -0.69 -6.49
N LEU A 131 6.73 -0.91 -5.19
CA LEU A 131 7.83 -0.91 -4.24
C LEU A 131 8.81 -2.03 -4.60
N GLU A 132 10.09 -1.67 -4.72
CA GLU A 132 11.16 -2.65 -4.84
C GLU A 132 11.38 -3.36 -3.50
N GLY A 133 11.60 -4.67 -3.54
CA GLY A 133 11.94 -5.47 -2.37
C GLY A 133 11.37 -6.88 -2.44
N ASN A 134 11.75 -7.71 -1.47
CA ASN A 134 11.22 -9.05 -1.31
C ASN A 134 9.93 -9.05 -0.47
N LYS A 135 9.05 -10.04 -0.68
CA LYS A 135 7.88 -10.25 0.18
C LYS A 135 8.32 -10.34 1.66
N GLY A 136 7.76 -9.49 2.51
CA GLY A 136 8.11 -9.39 3.92
C GLY A 136 9.19 -8.35 4.27
N GLU A 137 9.71 -7.61 3.29
CA GLU A 137 10.75 -6.60 3.48
C GLU A 137 10.18 -5.27 4.00
N VAL A 138 10.91 -4.64 4.92
CA VAL A 138 10.66 -3.27 5.40
C VAL A 138 11.89 -2.42 5.11
N ARG A 139 11.74 -1.39 4.28
CA ARG A 139 12.77 -0.35 4.07
C ARG A 139 12.46 0.87 4.91
N GLU A 140 13.40 1.22 5.78
CA GLU A 140 13.30 2.35 6.72
C GLU A 140 14.11 3.54 6.19
N PHE A 141 13.51 4.72 6.24
CA PHE A 141 14.10 5.99 5.79
C PHE A 141 14.07 6.98 6.95
N GLU A 142 15.10 7.81 7.08
CA GLU A 142 15.20 8.78 8.18
C GLU A 142 14.53 10.11 7.83
N SER A 143 14.41 10.41 6.53
CA SER A 143 13.84 11.66 5.99
C SER A 143 12.69 11.41 5.02
N LEU A 144 11.83 12.42 4.87
CA LEU A 144 10.82 12.39 3.81
C LEU A 144 11.46 12.54 2.43
N LYS A 145 12.59 13.23 2.33
CA LYS A 145 13.36 13.37 1.10
C LYS A 145 13.87 12.02 0.58
N GLU A 146 14.46 11.20 1.44
CA GLU A 146 14.92 9.85 1.07
C GLU A 146 13.76 8.94 0.68
N LEU A 147 12.67 8.96 1.47
CA LEU A 147 11.47 8.21 1.13
C LEU A 147 10.92 8.64 -0.24
N ALA A 148 10.81 9.94 -0.49
CA ALA A 148 10.31 10.47 -1.75
C ALA A 148 11.20 10.06 -2.94
N ALA A 149 12.53 10.12 -2.78
CA ALA A 149 13.46 9.67 -3.82
C ALA A 149 13.29 8.16 -4.11
N ALA A 150 13.11 7.33 -3.08
CA ALA A 150 12.83 5.91 -3.26
C ALA A 150 11.50 5.66 -3.97
N LEU A 151 10.43 6.38 -3.57
CA LEU A 151 9.12 6.29 -4.21
C LEU A 151 9.14 6.80 -5.66
N GLN A 152 9.98 7.80 -5.97
CA GLN A 152 10.16 8.29 -7.34
C GLN A 152 10.77 7.21 -8.23
N LYS A 153 11.84 6.58 -7.73
CA LYS A 153 12.53 5.50 -8.43
C LYS A 153 11.61 4.30 -8.67
N CYS A 154 10.68 4.09 -7.75
CA CYS A 154 9.67 3.04 -7.83
C CYS A 154 8.43 3.44 -8.64
N GLY A 155 8.27 4.67 -9.13
CA GLY A 155 7.05 5.12 -9.85
C GLY A 155 5.78 5.22 -8.97
N VAL A 156 5.96 5.54 -7.68
CA VAL A 156 4.85 5.65 -6.69
C VAL A 156 4.75 7.06 -6.10
N LEU A 157 5.68 7.96 -6.46
CA LEU A 157 5.79 9.28 -5.85
C LEU A 157 4.54 10.15 -6.08
N GLU A 158 4.03 10.22 -7.30
CA GLU A 158 2.88 11.09 -7.62
C GLU A 158 1.60 10.61 -6.96
N TRP A 159 1.40 9.28 -6.93
CA TRP A 159 0.35 8.67 -6.14
C TRP A 159 0.44 9.04 -4.65
N TRP A 160 1.65 8.95 -4.09
CA TRP A 160 1.90 9.27 -2.70
C TRP A 160 1.64 10.75 -2.40
N ARG A 161 2.13 11.66 -3.26
CA ARG A 161 1.91 13.12 -3.13
C ARG A 161 0.43 13.48 -3.13
N ARG A 162 -0.32 12.93 -4.09
CA ARG A 162 -1.77 13.17 -4.23
C ARG A 162 -2.52 12.83 -2.95
N HIS A 163 -2.22 11.68 -2.34
CA HIS A 163 -2.96 11.21 -1.16
C HIS A 163 -2.39 11.72 0.16
N MET A 164 -1.10 12.07 0.23
CA MET A 164 -0.50 12.68 1.43
C MET A 164 -0.85 14.16 1.59
N PHE A 165 -0.95 14.90 0.47
CA PHE A 165 -1.02 16.36 0.47
C PHE A 165 -2.23 16.92 -0.27
N GLY A 166 -3.06 16.09 -0.92
CA GLY A 166 -4.22 16.55 -1.68
C GLY A 166 -3.86 17.34 -2.94
N VAL A 167 -2.64 17.21 -3.44
CA VAL A 167 -2.15 17.94 -4.61
C VAL A 167 -2.73 17.29 -5.88
N TYR A 168 -3.63 18.01 -6.56
CA TYR A 168 -4.02 17.74 -7.94
C TYR A 168 -3.10 18.54 -8.86
N ASP A 169 -2.46 17.86 -9.81
CA ASP A 169 -1.88 18.52 -10.96
C ASP A 169 -3.03 18.83 -11.94
N SER A 170 -3.70 19.94 -11.70
CA SER A 170 -4.62 20.54 -12.66
C SER A 170 -4.00 21.85 -13.11
N GLY A 171 -3.24 21.78 -14.20
CA GLY A 171 -2.86 22.89 -15.07
C GLY A 171 -2.63 24.24 -14.39
N GLY A 172 -1.36 24.55 -14.12
CA GLY A 172 -0.94 25.92 -13.87
C GLY A 172 -0.92 26.35 -12.42
N LEU A 173 -0.13 25.68 -11.59
CA LEU A 173 0.62 26.38 -10.54
C LEU A 173 2.10 26.16 -10.79
N LYS A 174 2.74 27.20 -11.34
CA LYS A 174 4.19 27.39 -11.26
C LYS A 174 4.64 27.17 -9.82
N ASP A 175 5.65 26.33 -9.65
CA ASP A 175 6.64 26.42 -8.59
C ASP A 175 6.11 26.82 -7.20
N LYS A 176 5.16 26.05 -6.67
CA LYS A 176 5.23 25.73 -5.24
C LYS A 176 5.87 24.38 -5.14
N GLU A 177 7.19 24.38 -5.34
CA GLU A 177 8.08 23.33 -4.87
C GLU A 177 7.69 23.09 -3.41
N VAL A 178 6.95 22.02 -3.13
CA VAL A 178 6.79 21.54 -1.75
C VAL A 178 8.19 21.10 -1.38
N ASN A 179 8.96 22.01 -0.80
CA ASN A 179 10.34 21.79 -0.48
C ASN A 179 10.36 20.73 0.63
N LEU A 180 10.59 19.47 0.23
CA LEU A 180 10.66 18.35 1.17
C LEU A 180 11.73 18.59 2.24
N GLY A 181 12.71 19.47 1.97
CA GLY A 181 13.71 19.92 2.94
C GLY A 181 13.16 20.78 4.08
N ASP A 182 12.03 21.49 3.89
CA ASP A 182 11.37 22.25 4.97
C ASP A 182 10.51 21.34 5.88
N MET A 183 10.26 20.09 5.46
CA MET A 183 9.52 19.09 6.24
C MET A 183 10.43 18.16 7.05
N ASP A 184 11.74 18.21 6.84
CA ASP A 184 12.71 17.35 7.52
C ASP A 184 13.15 17.86 8.87
#